data_AF-A0A9D5GY81-F1
#
_entry.id   AF-A0A9D5GY81-F1
#
_cell.length_a   1.000
_cell.length_b   1.000
_cell.length_c   1.000
_cell.angle_alpha   90.00
_cell.angle_beta   90.00
_cell.angle_gamma   90.00
#
_symmetry.space_group_name_H-M   'P 1'
#
loop_
_entity.id
_entity.type
_entity.pdbx_description
1 polymer ?
#
loop_
_entity_poly.entity_id
_entity_poly.type
_entity_poly.pdbx_seq_one_letter_code
_entity_poly.pdbx_strand_id
1 'polypeptide(L)'
;MAGRRGLAGTVLVHKVAGAAADAGLSLADVAAEARYASENVGTMGVALKACTLPGRIFTDRFGPTKMEVGLGIHGEPGAHVTDIQPVEAVVSQLLNQILSKETNYLPISRGERVVLMVNGLGGTPLMELMIAAGKAVPQLMVEHGLAVDRVYTGSFMTSLDMEGLSISIMRADRSILQRLDAETKAPYWPVGVSGNRLPAKIPVPIPRPRSAKIVEPQSQPLKLTEQGQLLELVIVAAATALIHLKDTLNEWDSKVGDGDCGSTMYKGAKAVLEDMKNYPLNDAAETVGEIGSTIGKSMGGTSGIIYSILCKAACAQLKTSSHSVITSKQWAKALASAIDAVSKYGGAKVGYRTLLDALIPALSSLEERLSSGDDPATAFLTSSQAALDGAESTKKMRAKAGRTLYVPREIQSSVPDPGAYATASWYRAAALAVNDKYKNK
;
A
#
# COMPACT_ATOMS: atom_id res chain seq x y z
N MET A 1 -43.67 -25.59 16.71
CA MET A 1 -43.10 -24.43 15.96
C MET A 1 -41.60 -24.61 15.90
N ALA A 2 -41.00 -24.57 14.72
CA ALA A 2 -39.54 -24.58 14.60
C ALA A 2 -38.98 -23.26 15.16
N GLY A 3 -38.04 -23.33 16.10
CA GLY A 3 -37.44 -22.17 16.75
C GLY A 3 -36.30 -21.51 15.96
N ARG A 4 -35.58 -20.58 16.60
CA ARG A 4 -34.37 -19.96 16.04
C ARG A 4 -33.27 -21.02 15.86
N ARG A 5 -32.43 -20.87 14.81
CA ARG A 5 -31.30 -21.77 14.53
C ARG A 5 -30.12 -21.47 15.47
N GLY A 6 -29.38 -22.51 15.86
CA GLY A 6 -28.09 -22.37 16.54
C GLY A 6 -26.97 -22.11 15.52
N LEU A 7 -26.27 -20.99 15.66
CA LEU A 7 -25.18 -20.55 14.77
C LEU A 7 -23.92 -20.25 15.60
N ALA A 8 -22.99 -19.45 15.06
CA ALA A 8 -21.66 -19.20 15.64
C ALA A 8 -21.65 -18.73 17.11
N GLY A 9 -22.68 -18.02 17.58
CA GLY A 9 -22.83 -17.65 19.00
C GLY A 9 -22.80 -18.84 19.97
N THR A 10 -23.13 -20.04 19.49
CA THR A 10 -23.02 -21.30 20.25
C THR A 10 -21.59 -21.55 20.77
N VAL A 11 -20.56 -21.11 20.03
CA VAL A 11 -19.15 -21.24 20.45
C VAL A 11 -18.89 -20.46 21.74
N LEU A 12 -19.48 -19.27 21.88
CA LEU A 12 -19.39 -18.46 23.10
C LEU A 12 -20.12 -19.15 24.27
N VAL A 13 -21.30 -19.73 24.01
CA VAL A 13 -22.07 -20.49 25.01
C VAL A 13 -21.28 -21.71 25.50
N HIS A 14 -20.65 -22.46 24.59
CA HIS A 14 -19.78 -23.58 24.94
C HIS A 14 -18.58 -23.14 25.78
N LYS A 15 -17.97 -21.99 25.47
CA LYS A 15 -16.89 -21.46 26.30
C LYS A 15 -17.36 -21.14 27.72
N VAL A 16 -18.54 -20.51 27.86
CA VAL A 16 -19.12 -20.20 29.16
C VAL A 16 -19.39 -21.48 29.96
N ALA A 17 -20.13 -22.42 29.38
CA ALA A 17 -20.47 -23.69 30.02
C ALA A 17 -19.22 -24.52 30.38
N GLY A 18 -18.25 -24.61 29.48
CA GLY A 18 -17.01 -25.35 29.70
C GLY A 18 -16.18 -24.75 30.84
N ALA A 19 -16.05 -23.43 30.89
CA ALA A 19 -15.36 -22.74 31.99
C ALA A 19 -16.12 -22.82 33.33
N ALA A 20 -17.46 -22.93 33.30
CA ALA A 20 -18.25 -23.18 34.49
C ALA A 20 -18.01 -24.59 35.05
N ALA A 21 -18.03 -25.59 34.17
CA ALA A 21 -17.76 -26.98 34.52
C ALA A 21 -16.33 -27.19 35.05
N ASP A 22 -15.33 -26.58 34.40
CA ASP A 22 -13.93 -26.64 34.82
C ASP A 22 -13.69 -25.96 36.18
N ALA A 23 -14.50 -24.96 36.52
CA ALA A 23 -14.51 -24.34 37.84
C ALA A 23 -15.21 -25.18 38.93
N GLY A 24 -15.67 -26.41 38.62
CA GLY A 24 -16.24 -27.35 39.58
C GLY A 24 -17.70 -27.11 39.95
N LEU A 25 -18.45 -26.35 39.15
CA LEU A 25 -19.88 -26.11 39.39
C LEU A 25 -20.71 -27.39 39.19
N SER A 26 -21.89 -27.43 39.84
CA SER A 26 -22.84 -28.52 39.66
C SER A 26 -23.43 -28.52 38.24
N LEU A 27 -23.95 -29.66 37.78
CA LEU A 27 -24.63 -29.74 36.47
C LEU A 27 -25.78 -28.74 36.34
N ALA A 28 -26.52 -28.51 37.42
CA ALA A 28 -27.63 -27.56 37.44
C ALA A 28 -27.13 -26.12 37.23
N ASP A 29 -26.03 -25.75 37.87
CA ASP A 29 -25.43 -24.41 37.74
C ASP A 29 -24.77 -24.21 36.38
N VAL A 30 -24.07 -25.22 35.85
CA VAL A 30 -23.51 -25.18 34.49
C VAL A 30 -24.63 -25.01 33.46
N ALA A 31 -25.74 -25.73 33.60
CA ALA A 31 -26.89 -25.59 32.73
C ALA A 31 -27.55 -24.20 32.86
N ALA A 32 -27.59 -23.62 34.06
CA ALA A 32 -28.09 -22.28 34.29
C ALA A 32 -27.20 -21.21 33.63
N GLU A 33 -25.87 -21.28 33.79
CA GLU A 33 -24.93 -20.36 33.13
C GLU A 33 -24.98 -20.49 31.60
N ALA A 34 -25.06 -21.72 31.08
CA ALA A 34 -25.18 -21.97 29.64
C ALA A 34 -26.49 -21.39 29.07
N ARG A 35 -27.61 -21.58 29.79
CA ARG A 35 -28.91 -21.02 29.40
C ARG A 35 -28.86 -19.49 29.40
N TYR A 36 -28.32 -18.90 30.47
CA TYR A 36 -28.13 -17.46 30.56
C TYR A 36 -27.27 -16.93 29.39
N ALA A 37 -26.15 -17.57 29.06
CA ALA A 37 -25.32 -17.18 27.92
C ALA A 37 -26.08 -17.30 26.59
N SER A 38 -26.91 -18.34 26.42
CA SER A 38 -27.70 -18.56 25.20
C SER A 38 -28.82 -17.53 25.02
N GLU A 39 -29.42 -17.05 26.10
CA GLU A 39 -30.46 -16.00 26.08
C GLU A 39 -29.85 -14.61 25.81
N ASN A 40 -28.54 -14.47 25.97
CA ASN A 40 -27.79 -13.22 25.86
C ASN A 40 -26.87 -13.19 24.64
N VAL A 41 -27.10 -14.03 23.63
CA VAL A 41 -26.35 -14.01 22.37
C VAL A 41 -27.28 -14.00 21.17
N GLY A 42 -27.00 -13.12 20.22
CA GLY A 42 -27.65 -13.08 18.92
C GLY A 42 -26.64 -13.29 17.80
N THR A 43 -27.00 -14.08 16.78
CA THR A 43 -26.15 -14.32 15.60
C THR A 43 -26.93 -14.15 14.30
N MET A 44 -26.33 -13.44 13.33
CA MET A 44 -26.85 -13.34 11.97
C MET A 44 -25.71 -13.53 10.97
N GLY A 45 -25.98 -14.29 9.91
CA GLY A 45 -25.01 -14.62 8.86
C GLY A 45 -25.39 -14.06 7.49
N VAL A 46 -24.42 -14.02 6.59
CA VAL A 46 -24.58 -13.69 5.17
C VAL A 46 -23.58 -14.51 4.36
N ALA A 47 -23.96 -14.92 3.16
CA ALA A 47 -23.07 -15.62 2.25
C ALA A 47 -23.20 -15.12 0.81
N LEU A 48 -22.06 -15.07 0.13
CA LEU A 48 -21.92 -14.87 -1.31
C LEU A 48 -22.01 -16.19 -2.08
N LYS A 49 -21.82 -17.30 -1.38
CA LYS A 49 -21.91 -18.65 -1.95
C LYS A 49 -22.28 -19.65 -0.87
N ALA A 50 -23.26 -20.51 -1.15
CA ALA A 50 -23.58 -21.65 -0.28
C ALA A 50 -22.44 -22.69 -0.26
N CYS A 51 -22.45 -23.60 0.71
CA CYS A 51 -21.47 -24.67 0.78
C CYS A 51 -21.66 -25.74 -0.31
N THR A 52 -20.56 -26.32 -0.76
CA THR A 52 -20.50 -27.53 -1.57
C THR A 52 -20.54 -28.75 -0.66
N LEU A 53 -21.62 -29.54 -0.74
CA LEU A 53 -21.71 -30.81 -0.01
C LEU A 53 -20.83 -31.87 -0.67
N PRO A 54 -19.99 -32.61 0.07
CA PRO A 54 -19.16 -33.68 -0.49
C PRO A 54 -19.99 -34.70 -1.27
N GLY A 55 -19.55 -35.03 -2.49
CA GLY A 55 -20.25 -35.97 -3.37
C GLY A 55 -21.49 -35.39 -4.07
N ARG A 56 -21.78 -34.09 -3.94
CA ARG A 56 -22.81 -33.40 -4.72
C ARG A 56 -22.20 -32.36 -5.64
N ILE A 57 -22.85 -32.17 -6.80
CA ILE A 57 -22.52 -31.06 -7.69
C ILE A 57 -22.98 -29.77 -7.02
N PHE A 58 -22.10 -28.78 -6.95
CA PHE A 58 -22.44 -27.46 -6.45
C PHE A 58 -23.54 -26.83 -7.30
N THR A 59 -24.57 -26.32 -6.64
CA THR A 59 -25.64 -25.54 -7.28
C THR A 59 -25.62 -24.13 -6.72
N ASP A 60 -25.30 -23.18 -7.58
CA ASP A 60 -25.37 -21.76 -7.23
C ASP A 60 -26.84 -21.34 -7.07
N ARG A 61 -27.27 -21.17 -5.81
CA ARG A 61 -28.67 -20.88 -5.49
C ARG A 61 -29.06 -19.45 -5.86
N PHE A 62 -28.13 -18.51 -5.89
CA PHE A 62 -28.47 -17.08 -6.00
C PHE A 62 -27.59 -16.28 -6.98
N GLY A 63 -26.52 -16.84 -7.52
CA GLY A 63 -25.74 -16.21 -8.59
C GLY A 63 -24.59 -15.33 -8.08
N PRO A 64 -23.63 -14.98 -8.97
CA PRO A 64 -22.37 -14.33 -8.59
C PRO A 64 -22.50 -12.86 -8.16
N THR A 65 -23.66 -12.24 -8.37
CA THR A 65 -23.91 -10.83 -8.03
C THR A 65 -24.82 -10.67 -6.82
N LYS A 66 -25.22 -11.79 -6.19
CA LYS A 66 -26.16 -11.80 -5.08
C LYS A 66 -25.48 -12.29 -3.80
N MET A 67 -26.10 -11.92 -2.69
CA MET A 67 -25.79 -12.44 -1.37
C MET A 67 -27.08 -12.87 -0.69
N GLU A 68 -27.00 -13.90 0.15
CA GLU A 68 -28.13 -14.41 0.93
C GLU A 68 -27.92 -14.10 2.41
N VAL A 69 -28.92 -13.47 3.02
CA VAL A 69 -28.87 -13.01 4.41
C VAL A 69 -29.67 -13.98 5.29
N GLY A 70 -29.08 -14.42 6.40
CA GLY A 70 -29.71 -15.28 7.40
C GLY A 70 -29.71 -16.78 7.06
N LEU A 71 -28.87 -17.21 6.12
CA LEU A 71 -28.72 -18.62 5.80
C LEU A 71 -28.21 -19.45 6.98
N GLY A 72 -28.56 -20.74 7.00
CA GLY A 72 -28.07 -21.68 8.02
C GLY A 72 -26.71 -22.29 7.67
N ILE A 73 -26.04 -22.84 8.69
CA ILE A 73 -24.71 -23.48 8.57
C ILE A 73 -24.73 -24.83 7.87
N HIS A 74 -25.89 -25.34 7.44
CA HIS A 74 -26.01 -26.52 6.60
C HIS A 74 -26.49 -26.16 5.19
N GLY A 75 -26.42 -24.88 4.82
CA GLY A 75 -26.90 -24.36 3.54
C GLY A 75 -28.42 -24.17 3.49
N GLU A 76 -29.14 -24.19 4.63
CA GLU A 76 -30.57 -23.91 4.66
C GLU A 76 -30.85 -22.49 4.13
N PRO A 77 -31.96 -22.29 3.39
CA PRO A 77 -32.35 -20.97 2.91
C PRO A 77 -32.37 -19.92 4.03
N GLY A 78 -31.92 -18.73 3.68
CA GLY A 78 -31.91 -17.56 4.55
C GLY A 78 -33.24 -16.83 4.59
N ALA A 79 -33.22 -15.64 5.18
CA ALA A 79 -34.37 -14.76 5.25
C ALA A 79 -34.71 -14.13 3.89
N HIS A 80 -33.70 -13.73 3.12
CA HIS A 80 -33.86 -13.18 1.77
C HIS A 80 -32.54 -13.16 1.00
N VAL A 81 -32.65 -12.98 -0.31
CA VAL A 81 -31.54 -12.77 -1.26
C VAL A 81 -31.56 -11.33 -1.74
N THR A 82 -30.41 -10.69 -1.83
CA THR A 82 -30.24 -9.30 -2.29
C THR A 82 -28.97 -9.17 -3.13
N ASP A 83 -28.78 -8.03 -3.81
CA ASP A 83 -27.51 -7.72 -4.48
C ASP A 83 -26.35 -7.62 -3.49
N ILE A 84 -25.14 -7.96 -3.94
CA ILE A 84 -23.93 -7.76 -3.14
C ILE A 84 -23.79 -6.28 -2.78
N GLN A 85 -23.52 -6.01 -1.50
CA GLN A 85 -23.37 -4.67 -0.96
C GLN A 85 -21.96 -4.42 -0.42
N PRO A 86 -21.53 -3.15 -0.30
CA PRO A 86 -20.34 -2.81 0.45
C PRO A 86 -20.41 -3.38 1.87
N VAL A 87 -19.30 -3.91 2.37
CA VAL A 87 -19.20 -4.57 3.68
C VAL A 87 -19.77 -3.73 4.84
N GLU A 88 -19.64 -2.41 4.76
CA GLU A 88 -20.20 -1.50 5.77
C GLU A 88 -21.73 -1.59 5.87
N ALA A 89 -22.42 -1.64 4.73
CA ALA A 89 -23.87 -1.80 4.67
C ALA A 89 -24.30 -3.20 5.12
N VAL A 90 -23.54 -4.23 4.74
CA VAL A 90 -23.77 -5.62 5.18
C VAL A 90 -23.68 -5.72 6.71
N VAL A 91 -22.61 -5.17 7.30
CA VAL A 91 -22.41 -5.15 8.75
C VAL A 91 -23.55 -4.40 9.44
N SER A 92 -23.94 -3.22 8.94
CA SER A 92 -25.07 -2.46 9.48
C SER A 92 -26.37 -3.26 9.44
N GLN A 93 -26.65 -3.95 8.33
CA GLN A 93 -27.83 -4.77 8.20
C GLN A 93 -27.86 -5.92 9.23
N LEU A 94 -26.75 -6.63 9.40
CA LEU A 94 -26.64 -7.73 10.37
C LEU A 94 -26.79 -7.21 11.82
N LEU A 95 -26.11 -6.11 12.16
CA LEU A 95 -26.20 -5.50 13.49
C LEU A 95 -27.61 -4.99 13.81
N ASN A 96 -28.25 -4.29 12.87
CA ASN A 96 -29.61 -3.80 13.05
C ASN A 96 -30.61 -4.93 13.27
N GLN A 97 -30.44 -6.05 12.58
CA GLN A 97 -31.30 -7.22 12.80
C GLN A 97 -31.06 -7.85 14.18
N ILE A 98 -29.80 -7.99 14.60
CA ILE A 98 -29.45 -8.58 15.90
C ILE A 98 -29.94 -7.70 17.06
N LEU A 99 -29.80 -6.38 16.93
CA LEU A 99 -30.06 -5.38 17.96
C LEU A 99 -31.44 -4.73 17.83
N SER A 100 -32.31 -5.24 16.95
CA SER A 100 -33.63 -4.67 16.71
C SER A 100 -34.49 -4.74 17.98
N LYS A 101 -34.99 -3.59 18.40
CA LYS A 101 -35.94 -3.47 19.51
C LYS A 101 -37.31 -4.06 19.20
N GLU A 102 -37.67 -4.12 17.92
CA GLU A 102 -38.95 -4.64 17.46
C GLU A 102 -38.99 -6.17 17.55
N THR A 103 -37.93 -6.83 17.09
CA THR A 103 -37.84 -8.29 17.14
C THR A 103 -37.37 -8.80 18.50
N ASN A 104 -36.78 -7.91 19.32
CA ASN A 104 -36.12 -8.20 20.58
C ASN A 104 -35.22 -9.44 20.45
N TYR A 105 -34.45 -9.50 19.37
CA TYR A 105 -33.67 -10.69 19.04
C TYR A 105 -32.57 -10.92 20.08
N LEU A 106 -31.82 -9.86 20.43
CA LEU A 106 -30.96 -9.78 21.61
C LEU A 106 -31.46 -8.64 22.51
N PRO A 107 -31.95 -8.93 23.74
CA PRO A 107 -32.35 -7.90 24.69
C PRO A 107 -31.14 -7.09 25.20
N ILE A 108 -30.96 -5.89 24.66
CA ILE A 108 -29.83 -5.01 24.99
C ILE A 108 -30.17 -3.52 24.88
N SER A 109 -29.55 -2.71 25.73
CA SER A 109 -29.72 -1.27 25.83
C SER A 109 -28.41 -0.52 25.65
N ARG A 110 -28.50 0.77 25.29
CA ARG A 110 -27.32 1.66 25.21
C ARG A 110 -26.62 1.71 26.57
N GLY A 111 -25.28 1.77 26.55
CA GLY A 111 -24.45 1.78 27.75
C GLY A 111 -24.09 0.39 28.27
N GLU A 112 -24.66 -0.68 27.70
CA GLU A 112 -24.28 -2.05 28.04
C GLU A 112 -23.00 -2.49 27.32
N ARG A 113 -22.45 -3.60 27.82
CA ARG A 113 -21.20 -4.20 27.37
C ARG A 113 -21.48 -5.41 26.50
N VAL A 114 -20.66 -5.59 25.47
CA VAL A 114 -20.79 -6.70 24.53
C VAL A 114 -19.45 -7.35 24.19
N VAL A 115 -19.55 -8.61 23.81
CA VAL A 115 -18.53 -9.35 23.08
C VAL A 115 -18.98 -9.49 21.63
N LEU A 116 -18.09 -9.14 20.71
CA LEU A 116 -18.26 -9.31 19.28
C LEU A 116 -17.50 -10.55 18.81
N MET A 117 -18.17 -11.42 18.05
CA MET A 117 -17.53 -12.46 17.27
C MET A 117 -17.84 -12.27 15.78
N VAL A 118 -16.82 -12.10 14.96
CA VAL A 118 -16.89 -12.14 13.50
C VAL A 118 -16.38 -13.50 13.05
N ASN A 119 -17.30 -14.36 12.64
CA ASN A 119 -17.04 -15.74 12.28
C ASN A 119 -17.08 -15.95 10.76
N GLY A 120 -16.02 -16.51 10.19
CA GLY A 120 -16.00 -16.97 8.80
C GLY A 120 -16.75 -18.29 8.64
N LEU A 121 -17.52 -18.42 7.55
CA LEU A 121 -18.29 -19.63 7.24
C LEU A 121 -17.47 -20.68 6.46
N GLY A 122 -16.18 -20.42 6.19
CA GLY A 122 -15.26 -21.38 5.60
C GLY A 122 -14.39 -20.77 4.49
N GLY A 123 -15.04 -20.27 3.44
CA GLY A 123 -14.39 -19.76 2.23
C GLY A 123 -13.93 -18.29 2.31
N THR A 124 -14.30 -17.55 3.35
CA THR A 124 -13.94 -16.12 3.46
C THR A 124 -12.52 -15.92 4.02
N PRO A 125 -11.64 -15.19 3.31
CA PRO A 125 -10.29 -14.87 3.78
C PRO A 125 -10.28 -14.08 5.11
N LEU A 126 -9.29 -14.34 5.97
CA LEU A 126 -9.15 -13.65 7.25
C LEU A 126 -9.09 -12.12 7.10
N MET A 127 -8.46 -11.60 6.04
CA MET A 127 -8.39 -10.16 5.76
C MET A 127 -9.78 -9.54 5.63
N GLU A 128 -10.72 -10.22 4.94
CA GLU A 128 -12.09 -9.73 4.77
C GLU A 128 -12.88 -9.76 6.08
N LEU A 129 -12.68 -10.80 6.90
CA LEU A 129 -13.25 -10.86 8.26
C LEU A 129 -12.75 -9.71 9.13
N MET A 130 -11.46 -9.35 9.02
CA MET A 130 -10.87 -8.22 9.73
C MET A 130 -11.43 -6.88 9.25
N ILE A 131 -11.72 -6.73 7.96
CA ILE A 131 -12.42 -5.54 7.42
C ILE A 131 -13.83 -5.45 8.03
N ALA A 132 -14.58 -6.55 8.07
CA ALA A 132 -15.90 -6.59 8.70
C ALA A 132 -15.85 -6.25 10.19
N ALA A 133 -14.88 -6.79 10.94
CA ALA A 133 -14.65 -6.43 12.34
C ALA A 133 -14.33 -4.94 12.51
N GLY A 134 -13.47 -4.39 11.64
CA GLY A 134 -13.11 -2.97 11.60
C GLY A 134 -14.28 -2.02 11.32
N LYS A 135 -15.37 -2.52 10.70
CA LYS A 135 -16.64 -1.79 10.53
C LYS A 135 -17.61 -2.02 11.69
N ALA A 136 -17.70 -3.25 12.20
CA ALA A 136 -18.63 -3.62 13.26
C ALA A 136 -18.31 -2.91 14.59
N VAL A 137 -17.04 -2.81 14.96
CA VAL A 137 -16.64 -2.19 16.25
C VAL A 137 -17.06 -0.71 16.33
N PRO A 138 -16.72 0.17 15.35
CA PRO A 138 -17.20 1.55 15.36
C PRO A 138 -18.72 1.68 15.34
N GLN A 139 -19.45 0.86 14.58
CA GLN A 139 -20.91 0.93 14.53
C GLN A 139 -21.54 0.56 15.89
N LEU A 140 -21.07 -0.52 16.53
CA LEU A 140 -21.51 -0.90 17.88
C LEU A 140 -21.24 0.22 18.89
N MET A 141 -20.06 0.82 18.82
CA MET A 141 -19.61 1.84 19.77
C MET A 141 -20.31 3.19 19.59
N VAL A 142 -20.37 3.70 18.36
CA VAL A 142 -20.84 5.06 18.06
C VAL A 142 -22.35 5.10 17.82
N GLU A 143 -22.85 4.21 16.98
CA GLU A 143 -24.25 4.22 16.56
C GLU A 143 -25.13 3.55 17.62
N HIS A 144 -24.76 2.35 18.05
CA HIS A 144 -25.52 1.61 19.05
C HIS A 144 -25.16 1.96 20.50
N GLY A 145 -24.07 2.69 20.75
CA GLY A 145 -23.70 3.15 22.10
C GLY A 145 -23.33 2.02 23.06
N LEU A 146 -22.69 0.97 22.55
CA LEU A 146 -22.30 -0.23 23.30
C LEU A 146 -20.79 -0.25 23.54
N ALA A 147 -20.36 -0.77 24.70
CA ALA A 147 -18.95 -0.99 24.99
C ALA A 147 -18.52 -2.39 24.48
N VAL A 148 -17.62 -2.44 23.50
CA VAL A 148 -17.11 -3.72 22.96
C VAL A 148 -15.91 -4.18 23.77
N ASP A 149 -16.13 -5.09 24.72
CA ASP A 149 -15.12 -5.57 25.67
C ASP A 149 -14.17 -6.61 25.06
N ARG A 150 -14.67 -7.47 24.17
CA ARG A 150 -13.86 -8.48 23.47
C ARG A 150 -14.27 -8.55 22.00
N VAL A 151 -13.29 -8.81 21.13
CA VAL A 151 -13.50 -9.05 19.71
C VAL A 151 -12.79 -10.35 19.34
N TYR A 152 -13.55 -11.29 18.80
CA TYR A 152 -13.04 -12.55 18.26
C TYR A 152 -13.27 -12.56 16.76
N THR A 153 -12.20 -12.70 15.97
CA THR A 153 -12.28 -12.74 14.51
C THR A 153 -11.57 -13.98 14.01
N GLY A 154 -12.24 -14.81 13.20
CA GLY A 154 -11.68 -16.05 12.68
C GLY A 154 -12.77 -17.00 12.21
N SER A 155 -12.39 -18.25 11.93
CA SER A 155 -13.32 -19.32 11.55
C SER A 155 -13.53 -20.25 12.74
N PHE A 156 -14.67 -20.10 13.43
CA PHE A 156 -14.99 -20.83 14.66
C PHE A 156 -16.09 -21.87 14.44
N MET A 157 -17.14 -21.51 13.69
CA MET A 157 -18.23 -22.40 13.28
C MET A 157 -18.46 -22.22 11.79
N THR A 158 -17.87 -23.12 11.01
CA THR A 158 -17.90 -23.07 9.54
C THR A 158 -19.07 -23.87 8.97
N SER A 159 -19.29 -23.69 7.67
CA SER A 159 -20.13 -24.49 6.81
C SER A 159 -19.31 -24.90 5.59
N LEU A 160 -18.37 -25.82 5.77
CA LEU A 160 -17.46 -26.30 4.72
C LEU A 160 -16.72 -25.16 3.99
N ASP A 161 -16.93 -25.00 2.68
CA ASP A 161 -16.33 -23.99 1.80
C ASP A 161 -17.25 -22.77 1.57
N MET A 162 -18.30 -22.60 2.38
CA MET A 162 -19.24 -21.48 2.25
C MET A 162 -18.51 -20.13 2.31
N GLU A 163 -18.69 -19.32 1.28
CA GLU A 163 -18.11 -17.98 1.20
C GLU A 163 -19.09 -17.02 1.87
N GLY A 164 -18.81 -16.69 3.12
CA GLY A 164 -19.67 -15.85 3.92
C GLY A 164 -19.14 -15.65 5.33
N LEU A 165 -19.84 -14.80 6.07
CA LEU A 165 -19.51 -14.49 7.45
C LEU A 165 -20.76 -14.43 8.31
N SER A 166 -20.56 -14.48 9.62
CA SER A 166 -21.59 -14.23 10.61
C SER A 166 -21.08 -13.32 11.71
N ILE A 167 -21.97 -12.48 12.21
CA ILE A 167 -21.73 -11.62 13.36
C ILE A 167 -22.52 -12.18 14.53
N SER A 168 -21.83 -12.42 15.64
CA SER A 168 -22.47 -12.71 16.93
C SER A 168 -22.19 -11.60 17.91
N ILE A 169 -23.23 -11.14 18.59
CA ILE A 169 -23.15 -10.18 19.70
C ILE A 169 -23.63 -10.90 20.95
N MET A 170 -22.78 -10.95 21.97
CA MET A 170 -23.13 -11.45 23.29
C MET A 170 -23.15 -10.30 24.29
N ARG A 171 -24.29 -10.07 24.96
CA ARG A 171 -24.36 -9.14 26.10
C ARG A 171 -23.46 -9.70 27.20
N ALA A 172 -22.59 -8.86 27.73
CA ALA A 172 -21.53 -9.29 28.63
C ALA A 172 -21.64 -8.58 29.97
N ASP A 173 -21.66 -9.37 31.04
CA ASP A 173 -21.42 -8.93 32.40
C ASP A 173 -20.06 -9.46 32.88
N ARG A 174 -19.74 -9.22 34.16
CA ARG A 174 -18.48 -9.65 34.73
C ARG A 174 -18.33 -11.18 34.72
N SER A 175 -19.40 -11.94 34.96
CA SER A 175 -19.32 -13.41 34.99
C SER A 175 -19.08 -13.97 33.58
N ILE A 176 -19.79 -13.49 32.56
CA ILE A 176 -19.53 -13.89 31.17
C ILE A 176 -18.08 -13.59 30.79
N LEU A 177 -17.60 -12.37 31.05
CA LEU A 177 -16.21 -12.00 30.71
C LEU A 177 -15.19 -12.90 31.41
N GLN A 178 -15.40 -13.21 32.70
CA GLN A 178 -14.53 -14.14 33.44
C GLN A 178 -14.52 -15.54 32.82
N ARG A 179 -15.69 -16.06 32.41
CA ARG A 179 -15.77 -17.38 31.76
C ARG A 179 -15.12 -17.41 30.38
N LEU A 180 -15.26 -16.34 29.61
CA LEU A 180 -14.61 -16.21 28.30
C LEU A 180 -13.08 -16.09 28.42
N ASP A 181 -12.59 -15.43 29.46
CA ASP A 181 -11.16 -15.25 29.73
C ASP A 181 -10.51 -16.44 30.45
N ALA A 182 -11.29 -17.35 31.03
CA ALA A 182 -10.76 -18.54 31.68
C ALA A 182 -9.93 -19.39 30.71
N GLU A 183 -8.84 -19.99 31.20
CA GLU A 183 -7.97 -20.83 30.38
C GLU A 183 -8.72 -22.05 29.84
N THR A 184 -8.26 -22.56 28.70
CA THR A 184 -8.80 -23.78 28.10
C THR A 184 -7.77 -24.44 27.20
N LYS A 185 -7.87 -25.76 27.06
CA LYS A 185 -7.08 -26.55 26.12
C LYS A 185 -7.78 -26.75 24.77
N ALA A 186 -8.92 -26.08 24.54
CA ALA A 186 -9.64 -26.15 23.28
C ALA A 186 -8.76 -25.60 22.13
N PRO A 187 -8.44 -26.41 21.10
CA PRO A 187 -7.37 -26.09 20.14
C PRO A 187 -7.61 -24.84 19.28
N TYR A 188 -8.88 -24.45 19.11
CA TYR A 188 -9.27 -23.32 18.28
C TYR A 188 -9.94 -22.18 19.08
N TRP A 189 -9.96 -22.25 20.41
CA TRP A 189 -10.35 -21.09 21.20
C TRP A 189 -9.22 -20.06 21.12
N PRO A 190 -9.49 -18.81 20.72
CA PRO A 190 -8.47 -17.78 20.61
C PRO A 190 -7.97 -17.48 22.02
N VAL A 191 -6.79 -18.02 22.36
CA VAL A 191 -6.12 -17.77 23.63
C VAL A 191 -5.75 -16.30 23.64
N GLY A 192 -6.54 -15.49 24.33
CA GLY A 192 -6.17 -14.10 24.50
C GLY A 192 -4.96 -14.00 25.42
N VAL A 193 -4.11 -13.00 25.18
CA VAL A 193 -2.86 -12.77 25.91
C VAL A 193 -3.12 -12.77 27.42
N SER A 194 -2.29 -13.49 28.18
CA SER A 194 -2.29 -13.45 29.64
C SER A 194 -2.02 -12.02 30.12
N GLY A 195 -2.83 -11.52 31.06
CA GLY A 195 -2.67 -10.16 31.60
C GLY A 195 -3.99 -9.49 31.99
N ASN A 196 -3.89 -8.35 32.69
CA ASN A 196 -5.03 -7.54 33.12
C ASN A 196 -5.64 -6.82 31.90
N ARG A 197 -6.84 -7.22 31.47
CA ARG A 197 -7.56 -6.56 30.37
C ARG A 197 -8.40 -5.41 30.91
N LEU A 198 -8.03 -4.19 30.54
CA LEU A 198 -8.81 -3.02 30.89
C LEU A 198 -10.23 -3.13 30.29
N PRO A 199 -11.28 -2.78 31.05
CA PRO A 199 -12.63 -2.75 30.52
C PRO A 199 -12.73 -1.74 29.37
N ALA A 200 -13.53 -2.06 28.36
CA ALA A 200 -13.83 -1.14 27.29
C ALA A 200 -14.45 0.15 27.84
N LYS A 201 -14.02 1.29 27.28
CA LYS A 201 -14.59 2.60 27.57
C LYS A 201 -15.80 2.80 26.66
N ILE A 202 -16.91 3.25 27.24
CA ILE A 202 -18.05 3.74 26.45
C ILE A 202 -17.58 5.03 25.77
N PRO A 203 -17.58 5.12 24.43
CA PRO A 203 -17.18 6.35 23.77
C PRO A 203 -18.19 7.46 24.04
N VAL A 204 -17.70 8.59 24.53
CA VAL A 204 -18.46 9.83 24.58
C VAL A 204 -18.29 10.53 23.23
N PRO A 205 -19.36 10.92 22.51
CA PRO A 205 -19.22 11.61 21.23
C PRO A 205 -18.40 12.90 21.40
N ILE A 206 -17.27 13.00 20.70
CA ILE A 206 -16.45 14.22 20.68
C ILE A 206 -16.93 15.10 19.52
N PRO A 207 -17.21 16.41 19.73
CA PRO A 207 -17.51 17.33 18.64
C PRO A 207 -16.37 17.41 17.62
N ARG A 208 -16.68 17.48 16.31
CA ARG A 208 -15.67 17.54 15.25
C ARG A 208 -14.81 18.82 15.34
N PRO A 209 -13.48 18.76 15.11
CA PRO A 209 -12.66 19.97 15.01
C PRO A 209 -12.96 20.76 13.73
N ARG A 210 -12.96 22.10 13.80
CA ARG A 210 -13.04 22.99 12.63
C ARG A 210 -11.73 22.92 11.84
N SER A 211 -11.81 22.66 10.53
CA SER A 211 -10.65 22.58 9.63
C SER A 211 -9.89 23.92 9.55
N ALA A 212 -8.56 23.86 9.63
CA ALA A 212 -7.68 25.03 9.56
C ALA A 212 -7.50 25.51 8.11
N LYS A 213 -7.49 26.84 7.91
CA LYS A 213 -7.32 27.49 6.60
C LYS A 213 -5.89 27.29 6.06
N ILE A 214 -5.80 26.91 4.79
CA ILE A 214 -4.56 26.87 4.00
C ILE A 214 -4.20 28.31 3.59
N VAL A 215 -2.94 28.70 3.75
CA VAL A 215 -2.39 30.00 3.32
C VAL A 215 -1.86 29.86 1.90
N GLU A 216 -2.29 30.74 0.98
CA GLU A 216 -1.83 30.78 -0.42
C GLU A 216 -0.45 31.47 -0.55
N PRO A 217 0.43 31.05 -1.49
CA PRO A 217 1.68 31.75 -1.78
C PRO A 217 1.47 32.94 -2.71
N GLN A 218 2.15 34.06 -2.43
CA GLN A 218 2.11 35.30 -3.17
C GLN A 218 2.82 35.21 -4.54
N SER A 219 2.20 35.82 -5.55
CA SER A 219 2.53 35.78 -6.96
C SER A 219 3.18 37.09 -7.45
N GLN A 220 4.51 37.08 -7.62
CA GLN A 220 5.20 37.89 -8.63
C GLN A 220 6.11 36.96 -9.44
N PRO A 221 6.10 37.01 -10.78
CA PRO A 221 6.99 36.18 -11.58
C PRO A 221 8.44 36.66 -11.41
N LEU A 222 9.23 35.90 -10.65
CA LEU A 222 10.66 36.10 -10.50
C LEU A 222 11.33 36.04 -11.89
N LYS A 223 12.04 37.10 -12.29
CA LYS A 223 12.87 37.07 -13.51
C LYS A 223 13.96 36.00 -13.32
N LEU A 224 14.05 35.05 -14.25
CA LEU A 224 15.07 34.00 -14.20
C LEU A 224 16.47 34.59 -14.42
N THR A 225 17.41 34.12 -13.60
CA THR A 225 18.86 34.32 -13.78
C THR A 225 19.34 33.54 -15.01
N GLU A 226 20.56 33.82 -15.49
CA GLU A 226 21.14 33.06 -16.60
C GLU A 226 21.23 31.55 -16.29
N GLN A 227 21.60 31.22 -15.05
CA GLN A 227 21.62 29.85 -14.55
C GLN A 227 20.21 29.25 -14.51
N GLY A 228 19.21 29.99 -14.03
CA GLY A 228 17.83 29.50 -14.00
C GLY A 228 17.27 29.23 -15.38
N GLN A 229 17.56 30.08 -16.36
CA GLN A 229 17.20 29.85 -17.77
C GLN A 229 17.94 28.64 -18.36
N LEU A 230 19.20 28.41 -17.96
CA LEU A 230 19.94 27.23 -18.42
C LEU A 230 19.36 25.95 -17.80
N LEU A 231 18.99 26.00 -16.51
CA LEU A 231 18.39 24.87 -15.81
C LEU A 231 17.02 24.50 -16.39
N GLU A 232 16.17 25.50 -16.64
CA GLU A 232 14.89 25.31 -17.35
C GLU A 232 15.10 24.62 -18.71
N LEU A 233 16.01 25.15 -19.53
CA LEU A 233 16.32 24.59 -20.85
C LEU A 233 16.76 23.12 -20.75
N VAL A 234 17.63 22.80 -19.80
CA VAL A 234 18.14 21.44 -19.58
C VAL A 234 17.05 20.48 -19.12
N ILE A 235 16.20 20.91 -18.17
CA ILE A 235 15.08 20.10 -17.68
C ILE A 235 14.12 19.76 -18.82
N VAL A 236 13.77 20.76 -19.64
CA VAL A 236 12.87 20.58 -20.79
C VAL A 236 13.47 19.62 -21.80
N ALA A 237 14.76 19.77 -22.14
CA ALA A 237 15.45 18.89 -23.09
C ALA A 237 15.49 17.43 -22.58
N ALA A 238 15.88 17.24 -21.32
CA ALA A 238 15.96 15.92 -20.68
C ALA A 238 14.59 15.21 -20.64
N ALA A 239 13.54 15.92 -20.20
CA ALA A 239 12.19 15.36 -20.12
C ALA A 239 11.63 15.03 -21.51
N THR A 240 11.85 15.91 -22.50
CA THR A 240 11.39 15.68 -23.88
C THR A 240 12.04 14.45 -24.50
N ALA A 241 13.34 14.24 -24.26
CA ALA A 241 14.04 13.04 -24.73
C ALA A 241 13.43 11.75 -24.17
N LEU A 242 13.10 11.73 -22.87
CA LEU A 242 12.46 10.57 -22.23
C LEU A 242 11.05 10.32 -22.76
N ILE A 243 10.30 11.39 -23.03
CA ILE A 243 8.95 11.27 -23.60
C ILE A 243 8.99 10.59 -24.97
N HIS A 244 9.95 10.94 -25.83
CA HIS A 244 10.10 10.34 -27.16
C HIS A 244 10.60 8.90 -27.13
N LEU A 245 11.32 8.50 -26.08
CA LEU A 245 11.86 7.14 -25.94
C LEU A 245 10.88 6.13 -25.35
N LYS A 246 9.69 6.55 -24.94
CA LYS A 246 8.70 5.72 -24.23
C LYS A 246 8.50 4.35 -24.90
N ASP A 247 8.14 4.33 -26.18
CA ASP A 247 7.72 3.08 -26.83
C ASP A 247 8.91 2.15 -27.08
N THR A 248 10.07 2.70 -27.47
CA THR A 248 11.32 1.93 -27.61
C THR A 248 11.78 1.31 -26.30
N LEU A 249 11.72 2.06 -25.20
CA LEU A 249 12.11 1.57 -23.89
C LEU A 249 11.16 0.46 -23.39
N ASN A 250 9.85 0.59 -23.62
CA ASN A 250 8.89 -0.48 -23.31
C ASN A 250 9.13 -1.72 -24.16
N GLU A 251 9.42 -1.56 -25.46
CA GLU A 251 9.74 -2.68 -26.34
C GLU A 251 10.96 -3.45 -25.83
N TRP A 252 12.04 -2.74 -25.48
CA TRP A 252 13.25 -3.38 -24.96
C TRP A 252 13.02 -4.01 -23.58
N ASP A 253 12.35 -3.29 -22.69
CA ASP A 253 12.05 -3.79 -21.35
C ASP A 253 11.07 -4.98 -21.37
N SER A 254 10.20 -5.11 -22.38
CA SER A 254 9.36 -6.29 -22.54
C SER A 254 10.17 -7.56 -22.84
N LYS A 255 11.40 -7.41 -23.40
CA LYS A 255 12.31 -8.53 -23.67
C LYS A 255 13.11 -8.92 -22.42
N VAL A 256 13.46 -7.96 -21.56
CA VAL A 256 14.44 -8.15 -20.47
C VAL A 256 13.92 -7.78 -19.07
N GLY A 257 12.63 -7.51 -18.94
CA GLY A 257 11.97 -6.98 -17.75
C GLY A 257 10.44 -7.16 -17.84
N ASP A 258 9.68 -6.22 -17.29
CA ASP A 258 8.21 -6.24 -17.25
C ASP A 258 7.53 -5.30 -18.26
N GLY A 259 8.32 -4.65 -19.13
CA GLY A 259 7.81 -3.85 -20.25
C GLY A 259 7.23 -2.50 -19.86
N ASP A 260 7.59 -1.97 -18.68
CA ASP A 260 7.05 -0.73 -18.13
C ASP A 260 8.07 0.41 -18.00
N CYS A 261 9.35 0.16 -18.28
CA CYS A 261 10.42 1.15 -18.12
C CYS A 261 10.12 2.46 -18.84
N GLY A 262 9.75 2.40 -20.12
CA GLY A 262 9.44 3.58 -20.93
C GLY A 262 8.21 4.34 -20.43
N SER A 263 7.15 3.62 -20.05
CA SER A 263 5.95 4.20 -19.43
C SER A 263 6.26 4.89 -18.10
N THR A 264 7.15 4.31 -17.30
CA THR A 264 7.59 4.88 -16.03
C THR A 264 8.41 6.15 -16.24
N MET A 265 9.38 6.14 -17.17
CA MET A 265 10.16 7.34 -17.53
C MET A 265 9.27 8.44 -18.12
N TYR A 266 8.31 8.09 -18.97
CA TYR A 266 7.34 9.02 -19.56
C TYR A 266 6.50 9.73 -18.49
N LYS A 267 5.96 8.98 -17.51
CA LYS A 267 5.16 9.55 -16.41
C LYS A 267 5.96 10.56 -15.60
N GLY A 268 7.20 10.20 -15.24
CA GLY A 268 8.11 11.10 -14.51
C GLY A 268 8.43 12.36 -15.31
N ALA A 269 8.80 12.21 -16.58
CA ALA A 269 9.13 13.34 -17.45
C ALA A 269 7.95 14.29 -17.66
N LYS A 270 6.73 13.77 -17.86
CA LYS A 270 5.52 14.59 -17.96
C LYS A 270 5.22 15.34 -16.66
N ALA A 271 5.28 14.66 -15.53
CA ALA A 271 5.05 15.28 -14.23
C ALA A 271 6.06 16.40 -13.95
N VAL A 272 7.35 16.19 -14.27
CA VAL A 272 8.39 17.21 -14.13
C VAL A 272 8.07 18.45 -14.98
N LEU A 273 7.67 18.28 -16.24
CA LEU A 273 7.29 19.42 -17.09
C LEU A 273 6.05 20.17 -16.57
N GLU A 274 5.08 19.45 -16.01
CA GLU A 274 3.86 20.04 -15.45
C GLU A 274 4.12 20.81 -14.15
N ASP A 275 4.97 20.27 -13.28
CA ASP A 275 5.32 20.86 -11.98
C ASP A 275 6.38 21.96 -12.09
N MET A 276 7.18 21.99 -13.18
CA MET A 276 8.28 22.93 -13.36
C MET A 276 7.89 24.40 -13.20
N LYS A 277 6.65 24.76 -13.52
CA LYS A 277 6.09 26.11 -13.32
C LYS A 277 6.15 26.59 -11.86
N ASN A 278 6.26 25.67 -10.91
CA ASN A 278 6.33 25.95 -9.47
C ASN A 278 7.75 25.79 -8.91
N TYR A 279 8.73 25.37 -9.72
CA TYR A 279 10.08 25.11 -9.24
C TYR A 279 10.84 26.42 -8.99
N PRO A 280 11.69 26.47 -7.93
CA PRO A 280 12.53 27.63 -7.66
C PRO A 280 13.75 27.63 -8.60
N LEU A 281 13.55 27.82 -9.91
CA LEU A 281 14.58 27.66 -10.95
C LEU A 281 15.86 28.49 -10.75
N ASN A 282 15.80 29.58 -9.99
CA ASN A 282 16.98 30.38 -9.60
C ASN A 282 17.83 29.75 -8.48
N ASP A 283 17.31 28.73 -7.80
CA ASP A 283 18.01 27.89 -6.84
C ASP A 283 18.14 26.48 -7.42
N ALA A 284 19.33 26.16 -7.92
CA ALA A 284 19.60 24.87 -8.52
C ALA A 284 19.47 23.71 -7.51
N ALA A 285 19.82 23.92 -6.24
CA ALA A 285 19.76 22.87 -5.24
C ALA A 285 18.31 22.53 -4.90
N GLU A 286 17.48 23.54 -4.64
CA GLU A 286 16.05 23.33 -4.37
C GLU A 286 15.32 22.82 -5.63
N THR A 287 15.66 23.30 -6.82
CA THR A 287 15.08 22.78 -8.07
C THR A 287 15.35 21.29 -8.25
N VAL A 288 16.57 20.82 -8.03
CA VAL A 288 16.89 19.38 -8.08
C VAL A 288 16.13 18.61 -6.99
N GLY A 289 15.94 19.21 -5.81
CA GLY A 289 15.10 18.65 -4.75
C GLY A 289 13.63 18.48 -5.16
N GLU A 290 13.05 19.49 -5.83
CA GLU A 290 11.69 19.46 -6.34
C GLU A 290 11.52 18.43 -7.46
N ILE A 291 12.48 18.33 -8.40
CA ILE A 291 12.49 17.25 -9.40
C ILE A 291 12.45 15.88 -8.73
N GLY A 292 13.28 15.66 -7.70
CA GLY A 292 13.30 14.41 -6.93
C GLY A 292 11.98 14.11 -6.20
N SER A 293 11.27 15.15 -5.77
CA SER A 293 9.95 15.04 -5.12
C SER A 293 8.84 14.73 -6.12
N THR A 294 8.83 15.38 -7.28
CA THR A 294 7.90 15.09 -8.38
C THR A 294 8.09 13.69 -8.92
N ILE A 295 9.34 13.27 -9.17
CA ILE A 295 9.67 11.90 -9.61
C ILE A 295 9.20 10.87 -8.57
N GLY A 296 9.49 11.09 -7.29
CA GLY A 296 9.11 10.15 -6.23
C GLY A 296 7.60 9.95 -6.06
N LYS A 297 6.77 10.91 -6.49
CA LYS A 297 5.31 10.82 -6.46
C LYS A 297 4.72 10.20 -7.74
N SER A 298 5.37 10.41 -8.88
CA SER A 298 4.82 10.12 -10.21
C SER A 298 5.36 8.83 -10.84
N MET A 299 6.59 8.43 -10.51
CA MET A 299 7.22 7.22 -11.02
C MET A 299 7.00 6.05 -10.05
N GLY A 300 6.58 4.91 -10.59
CA GLY A 300 6.43 3.67 -9.83
C GLY A 300 7.70 2.84 -9.75
N GLY A 301 7.65 1.77 -8.95
CA GLY A 301 8.67 0.74 -8.88
C GLY A 301 10.04 1.23 -8.41
N THR A 302 11.05 0.40 -8.66
CA THR A 302 12.44 0.66 -8.23
C THR A 302 13.02 1.92 -8.89
N SER A 303 12.66 2.19 -10.15
CA SER A 303 13.15 3.37 -10.89
C SER A 303 12.77 4.68 -10.23
N GLY A 304 11.50 4.84 -9.78
CA GLY A 304 11.07 6.07 -9.10
C GLY A 304 11.85 6.34 -7.82
N ILE A 305 12.10 5.30 -7.03
CA ILE A 305 12.90 5.40 -5.80
C ILE A 305 14.35 5.76 -6.13
N ILE A 306 14.98 5.08 -7.10
CA ILE A 306 16.38 5.34 -7.46
C ILE A 306 16.58 6.76 -7.97
N TYR A 307 15.72 7.26 -8.87
CA TYR A 307 15.82 8.64 -9.35
C TYR A 307 15.52 9.67 -8.26
N SER A 308 14.62 9.38 -7.31
CA SER A 308 14.40 10.24 -6.14
C SER A 308 15.63 10.29 -5.24
N ILE A 309 16.31 9.16 -5.02
CA ILE A 309 17.59 9.09 -4.28
C ILE A 309 18.68 9.89 -4.99
N LEU A 310 18.81 9.72 -6.30
CA LEU A 310 19.76 10.44 -7.15
C LEU A 310 19.58 11.95 -6.96
N CYS A 311 18.36 12.45 -7.12
CA CYS A 311 18.05 13.88 -6.99
C CYS A 311 18.27 14.40 -5.56
N LYS A 312 17.82 13.67 -4.53
CA LYS A 312 17.98 14.10 -3.13
C LYS A 312 19.44 14.17 -2.70
N ALA A 313 20.27 13.22 -3.14
CA ALA A 313 21.69 13.23 -2.88
C ALA A 313 22.40 14.39 -3.60
N ALA A 314 22.08 14.63 -4.88
CA ALA A 314 22.58 15.78 -5.62
C ALA A 314 22.17 17.11 -4.96
N CYS A 315 20.89 17.25 -4.58
CA CYS A 315 20.37 18.41 -3.84
C CYS A 315 21.16 18.67 -2.55
N ALA A 316 21.33 17.64 -1.71
CA ALA A 316 22.08 17.75 -0.47
C ALA A 316 23.54 18.19 -0.72
N GLN A 317 24.19 17.65 -1.75
CA GLN A 317 25.55 18.03 -2.11
C GLN A 317 25.63 19.48 -2.63
N LEU A 318 24.64 19.94 -3.40
CA LEU A 318 24.58 21.32 -3.89
C LEU A 318 24.38 22.32 -2.75
N LYS A 319 23.54 21.99 -1.75
CA LYS A 319 23.30 22.83 -0.55
C LYS A 319 24.55 23.10 0.30
N THR A 320 25.61 22.29 0.15
CA THR A 320 26.88 22.54 0.84
C THR A 320 27.65 23.74 0.27
N SER A 321 27.25 24.24 -0.90
CA SER A 321 27.89 25.38 -1.56
C SER A 321 27.30 26.70 -1.08
N SER A 322 28.15 27.62 -0.60
CA SER A 322 27.75 28.98 -0.21
C SER A 322 27.64 29.96 -1.39
N HIS A 323 27.88 29.51 -2.61
CA HIS A 323 27.86 30.34 -3.81
C HIS A 323 26.46 30.42 -4.41
N SER A 324 26.06 31.62 -4.82
CA SER A 324 24.78 31.86 -5.53
C SER A 324 24.74 31.23 -6.93
N VAL A 325 25.90 30.89 -7.50
CA VAL A 325 26.03 30.23 -8.81
C VAL A 325 26.78 28.92 -8.66
N ILE A 326 26.21 27.84 -9.18
CA ILE A 326 26.80 26.50 -9.12
C ILE A 326 27.77 26.32 -10.30
N THR A 327 29.03 26.05 -10.00
CA THR A 327 30.10 25.78 -10.97
C THR A 327 30.00 24.36 -11.54
N SER A 328 30.66 24.12 -12.69
CA SER A 328 30.74 22.80 -13.31
C SER A 328 31.36 21.73 -12.39
N LYS A 329 32.38 22.09 -11.61
CA LYS A 329 32.99 21.19 -10.61
C LYS A 329 32.02 20.85 -9.47
N GLN A 330 31.15 21.77 -9.07
CA GLN A 330 30.11 21.48 -8.07
C GLN A 330 29.02 20.56 -8.63
N TRP A 331 28.63 20.72 -9.90
CA TRP A 331 27.73 19.78 -10.57
C TRP A 331 28.34 18.39 -10.70
N ALA A 332 29.62 18.27 -11.05
CA ALA A 332 30.32 16.98 -11.08
C ALA A 332 30.33 16.32 -9.69
N LYS A 333 30.64 17.08 -8.63
CA LYS A 333 30.59 16.58 -7.25
C LYS A 333 29.18 16.16 -6.83
N ALA A 334 28.14 16.89 -7.25
CA ALA A 334 26.75 16.51 -6.99
C ALA A 334 26.37 15.20 -7.70
N LEU A 335 26.82 15.03 -8.96
CA LEU A 335 26.64 13.78 -9.70
C LEU A 335 27.37 12.60 -9.02
N ALA A 336 28.60 12.80 -8.54
CA ALA A 336 29.34 11.81 -7.77
C ALA A 336 28.58 11.37 -6.51
N SER A 337 28.11 12.33 -5.71
CA SER A 337 27.31 12.03 -4.52
C SER A 337 26.00 11.31 -4.87
N ALA A 338 25.39 11.62 -6.01
CA ALA A 338 24.17 10.97 -6.47
C ALA A 338 24.42 9.52 -6.88
N ILE A 339 25.50 9.25 -7.64
CA ILE A 339 25.94 7.91 -8.03
C ILE A 339 26.26 7.06 -6.79
N ASP A 340 26.99 7.62 -5.82
CA ASP A 340 27.33 6.94 -4.58
C ASP A 340 26.08 6.54 -3.79
N ALA A 341 25.11 7.45 -3.68
CA ALA A 341 23.84 7.18 -3.00
C ALA A 341 23.04 6.08 -3.72
N VAL A 342 22.94 6.14 -5.04
CA VAL A 342 22.26 5.10 -5.84
C VAL A 342 22.96 3.76 -5.71
N SER A 343 24.29 3.71 -5.74
CA SER A 343 25.05 2.47 -5.56
C SER A 343 24.86 1.89 -4.15
N LYS A 344 24.91 2.75 -3.11
CA LYS A 344 24.72 2.35 -1.71
C LYS A 344 23.33 1.78 -1.44
N TYR A 345 22.28 2.49 -1.84
CA TYR A 345 20.90 2.10 -1.50
C TYR A 345 20.29 1.13 -2.52
N GLY A 346 20.72 1.18 -3.78
CA GLY A 346 20.29 0.25 -4.82
C GLY A 346 21.10 -1.05 -4.87
N GLY A 347 22.27 -1.11 -4.24
CA GLY A 347 23.14 -2.29 -4.18
C GLY A 347 23.84 -2.65 -5.50
N ALA A 348 23.63 -1.87 -6.57
CA ALA A 348 24.22 -2.09 -7.88
C ALA A 348 25.61 -1.43 -8.00
N LYS A 349 26.44 -1.97 -8.90
CA LYS A 349 27.77 -1.46 -9.23
C LYS A 349 27.95 -1.42 -10.76
N VAL A 350 29.02 -0.81 -11.23
CA VAL A 350 29.44 -0.95 -12.63
C VAL A 350 29.55 -2.44 -13.01
N GLY A 351 29.08 -2.78 -14.21
CA GLY A 351 28.96 -4.14 -14.74
C GLY A 351 27.71 -4.90 -14.29
N TYR A 352 26.76 -4.26 -13.60
CA TYR A 352 25.54 -4.92 -13.11
C TYR A 352 24.38 -4.88 -14.11
N ARG A 353 24.57 -4.17 -15.24
CA ARG A 353 23.57 -3.95 -16.28
C ARG A 353 22.42 -3.07 -15.76
N THR A 354 22.77 -1.85 -15.34
CA THR A 354 21.85 -0.86 -14.74
C THR A 354 22.20 0.56 -15.18
N LEU A 355 21.43 1.56 -14.75
CA LEU A 355 21.75 2.98 -15.00
C LEU A 355 23.13 3.45 -14.55
N LEU A 356 23.75 2.76 -13.59
CA LEU A 356 25.12 3.06 -13.16
C LEU A 356 26.15 2.79 -14.27
N ASP A 357 25.85 1.89 -15.21
CA ASP A 357 26.70 1.61 -16.36
C ASP A 357 26.73 2.76 -17.38
N ALA A 358 25.76 3.69 -17.31
CA ALA A 358 25.80 4.95 -18.04
C ALA A 358 26.42 6.07 -17.19
N LEU A 359 26.00 6.21 -15.93
CA LEU A 359 26.41 7.36 -15.10
C LEU A 359 27.86 7.33 -14.64
N ILE A 360 28.42 6.15 -14.31
CA ILE A 360 29.81 6.05 -13.83
C ILE A 360 30.81 6.44 -14.94
N PRO A 361 30.72 5.89 -16.17
CA PRO A 361 31.58 6.36 -17.27
C PRO A 361 31.42 7.85 -17.59
N ALA A 362 30.19 8.37 -17.50
CA ALA A 362 29.92 9.79 -17.69
C ALA A 362 30.65 10.64 -16.66
N LEU A 363 30.54 10.31 -15.37
CA LEU A 363 31.22 11.04 -14.29
C LEU A 363 32.74 11.00 -14.47
N SER A 364 33.32 9.82 -14.72
CA SER A 364 34.78 9.68 -14.89
C SER A 364 35.29 10.58 -16.01
N SER A 365 34.60 10.59 -17.16
CA SER A 365 34.92 11.46 -18.29
C SER A 365 34.76 12.94 -17.95
N LEU A 366 33.68 13.31 -17.24
CA LEU A 366 33.44 14.70 -16.83
C LEU A 366 34.53 15.22 -15.89
N GLU A 367 34.91 14.44 -14.88
CA GLU A 367 35.93 14.82 -13.90
C GLU A 367 37.32 14.95 -14.53
N GLU A 368 37.70 14.02 -15.42
CA GLU A 368 38.96 14.07 -16.16
C GLU A 368 39.06 15.34 -17.01
N ARG A 369 38.02 15.65 -17.78
CA ARG A 369 37.97 16.80 -18.70
C ARG A 369 37.99 18.12 -17.95
N LEU A 370 37.18 18.25 -16.89
CA LEU A 370 37.17 19.45 -16.03
C LEU A 370 38.48 19.65 -15.27
N SER A 371 39.19 18.57 -14.94
CA SER A 371 40.51 18.64 -14.29
C SER A 371 41.62 19.04 -15.26
N SER A 372 41.47 18.66 -16.54
CA SER A 372 42.38 19.02 -17.63
C SER A 372 42.23 20.47 -18.10
N GLY A 373 41.20 21.18 -17.63
CA GLY A 373 40.93 22.57 -17.98
C GLY A 373 40.08 22.74 -19.24
N ASP A 374 39.44 21.68 -19.73
CA ASP A 374 38.54 21.76 -20.87
C ASP A 374 37.34 22.67 -20.57
N ASP A 375 36.81 23.31 -21.62
CA ASP A 375 35.57 24.10 -21.52
C ASP A 375 34.43 23.25 -20.91
N PRO A 376 33.71 23.75 -19.89
CA PRO A 376 32.67 22.97 -19.21
C PRO A 376 31.55 22.42 -20.12
N ALA A 377 31.13 23.16 -21.15
CA ALA A 377 30.08 22.70 -22.06
C ALA A 377 30.59 21.56 -22.95
N THR A 378 31.82 21.68 -23.45
CA THR A 378 32.52 20.65 -24.22
C THR A 378 32.82 19.41 -23.39
N ALA A 379 33.24 19.58 -22.13
CA ALA A 379 33.44 18.50 -21.18
C ALA A 379 32.14 17.74 -20.89
N PHE A 380 31.03 18.47 -20.66
CA PHE A 380 29.73 17.86 -20.44
C PHE A 380 29.24 17.08 -21.67
N LEU A 381 29.39 17.64 -22.87
CA LEU A 381 29.07 16.95 -24.13
C LEU A 381 29.89 15.65 -24.30
N THR A 382 31.19 15.71 -24.04
CA THR A 382 32.09 14.54 -24.12
C THR A 382 31.68 13.47 -23.10
N SER A 383 31.36 13.86 -21.87
CA SER A 383 30.86 12.95 -20.83
C SER A 383 29.55 12.27 -21.21
N SER A 384 28.69 12.95 -21.99
CA SER A 384 27.44 12.36 -22.47
C SER A 384 27.64 11.28 -23.52
N GLN A 385 28.72 11.34 -24.30
CA GLN A 385 29.09 10.26 -25.19
C GLN A 385 29.54 9.03 -24.39
N ALA A 386 30.33 9.21 -23.34
CA ALA A 386 30.71 8.13 -22.43
C ALA A 386 29.49 7.48 -21.77
N ALA A 387 28.45 8.27 -21.44
CA ALA A 387 27.18 7.75 -20.93
C ALA A 387 26.48 6.82 -21.94
N LEU A 388 26.40 7.23 -23.21
CA LEU A 388 25.82 6.41 -24.28
C LEU A 388 26.62 5.13 -24.53
N ASP A 389 27.94 5.25 -24.62
CA ASP A 389 28.81 4.10 -24.85
C ASP A 389 28.70 3.10 -23.69
N GLY A 390 28.61 3.61 -22.46
CA GLY A 390 28.32 2.81 -21.26
C GLY A 390 26.97 2.10 -21.33
N ALA A 391 25.91 2.82 -21.70
CA ALA A 391 24.59 2.22 -21.90
C ALA A 391 24.59 1.15 -23.01
N GLU A 392 25.25 1.37 -24.15
CA GLU A 392 25.35 0.37 -25.22
C GLU A 392 26.17 -0.86 -24.80
N SER A 393 27.21 -0.67 -23.99
CA SER A 393 28.05 -1.77 -23.52
C SER A 393 27.30 -2.78 -22.65
N THR A 394 26.14 -2.41 -22.08
CA THR A 394 25.28 -3.29 -21.28
C THR A 394 24.77 -4.52 -22.04
N LYS A 395 24.71 -4.48 -23.38
CA LYS A 395 24.45 -5.65 -24.24
C LYS A 395 25.44 -6.79 -24.01
N LYS A 396 26.66 -6.46 -23.61
CA LYS A 396 27.75 -7.43 -23.39
C LYS A 396 27.84 -7.89 -21.93
N MET A 397 27.01 -7.34 -21.05
CA MET A 397 27.03 -7.60 -19.61
C MET A 397 26.01 -8.67 -19.22
N ARG A 398 26.30 -9.39 -18.14
CA ARG A 398 25.32 -10.24 -17.45
C ARG A 398 24.70 -9.45 -16.32
N ALA A 399 23.37 -9.34 -16.31
CA ALA A 399 22.65 -8.68 -15.25
C ALA A 399 22.94 -9.31 -13.89
N LYS A 400 23.19 -8.45 -12.89
CA LYS A 400 23.40 -8.83 -11.49
C LYS A 400 22.42 -8.12 -10.55
N ALA A 401 21.55 -7.29 -11.10
CA ALA A 401 20.51 -6.57 -10.39
C ALA A 401 19.29 -6.35 -11.29
N GLY A 402 18.17 -5.94 -10.69
CA GLY A 402 16.92 -5.66 -11.40
C GLY A 402 16.22 -6.91 -11.96
N ARG A 403 15.12 -6.70 -12.67
CA ARG A 403 14.29 -7.79 -13.23
C ARG A 403 15.02 -8.59 -14.32
N THR A 404 15.97 -7.97 -15.01
CA THR A 404 16.81 -8.65 -16.00
C THR A 404 17.63 -9.80 -15.40
N LEU A 405 17.91 -9.78 -14.09
CA LEU A 405 18.60 -10.90 -13.41
C LEU A 405 17.96 -12.26 -13.69
N TYR A 406 16.64 -12.30 -13.87
CA TYR A 406 15.85 -13.52 -14.07
C TYR A 406 15.78 -13.98 -15.54
N VAL A 407 16.36 -13.21 -16.47
CA VAL A 407 16.25 -13.45 -17.92
C VAL A 407 17.52 -14.15 -18.45
N PRO A 408 17.42 -15.13 -19.37
CA PRO A 408 18.58 -15.78 -20.00
C PRO A 408 19.54 -14.81 -20.71
N ARG A 409 20.84 -15.10 -20.68
CA ARG A 409 21.91 -14.21 -21.19
C ARG A 409 21.76 -13.89 -22.67
N GLU A 410 21.28 -14.84 -23.46
CA GLU A 410 21.07 -14.72 -24.89
C GLU A 410 20.05 -13.63 -25.19
N ILE A 411 18.98 -13.56 -24.39
CA ILE A 411 17.95 -12.51 -24.50
C ILE A 411 18.48 -11.19 -23.96
N GLN A 412 19.24 -11.18 -22.85
CA GLN A 412 19.86 -9.97 -22.31
C GLN A 412 20.76 -9.25 -23.34
N SER A 413 21.39 -10.01 -24.24
CA SER A 413 22.33 -9.48 -25.23
C SER A 413 21.65 -8.84 -26.45
N SER A 414 20.32 -9.01 -26.59
CA SER A 414 19.55 -8.52 -27.74
C SER A 414 19.28 -7.02 -27.72
N VAL A 415 19.29 -6.40 -26.53
CA VAL A 415 18.99 -4.98 -26.32
C VAL A 415 19.89 -4.39 -25.22
N PRO A 416 20.17 -3.08 -25.23
CA PRO A 416 20.79 -2.42 -24.08
C PRO A 416 19.87 -2.52 -22.86
N ASP A 417 20.41 -2.29 -21.68
CA ASP A 417 19.61 -2.08 -20.48
C ASP A 417 18.69 -0.86 -20.67
N PRO A 418 17.36 -1.02 -20.57
CA PRO A 418 16.43 0.10 -20.73
C PRO A 418 16.69 1.24 -19.74
N GLY A 419 17.06 0.92 -18.50
CA GLY A 419 17.40 1.90 -17.47
C GLY A 419 18.66 2.69 -17.81
N ALA A 420 19.74 2.02 -18.23
CA ALA A 420 20.96 2.66 -18.67
C ALA A 420 20.76 3.54 -19.91
N TYR A 421 20.01 3.06 -20.90
CA TYR A 421 19.77 3.81 -22.12
C TYR A 421 18.92 5.05 -21.87
N ALA A 422 17.83 4.92 -21.08
CA ALA A 422 17.03 6.06 -20.66
C ALA A 422 17.90 7.11 -19.94
N THR A 423 18.81 6.64 -19.08
CA THR A 423 19.71 7.49 -18.30
C THR A 423 20.69 8.27 -19.16
N ALA A 424 21.38 7.57 -20.06
CA ALA A 424 22.30 8.19 -21.01
C ALA A 424 21.58 9.19 -21.93
N SER A 425 20.32 8.92 -22.27
CA SER A 425 19.54 9.75 -23.20
C SER A 425 19.15 11.09 -22.61
N TRP A 426 18.61 11.12 -21.37
CA TRP A 426 18.29 12.40 -20.73
C TRP A 426 19.57 13.20 -20.41
N TYR A 427 20.65 12.51 -20.02
CA TYR A 427 21.94 13.13 -19.73
C TYR A 427 22.56 13.77 -20.98
N ARG A 428 22.45 13.10 -22.15
CA ARG A 428 22.88 13.65 -23.44
C ARG A 428 22.02 14.80 -23.90
N ALA A 429 20.70 14.71 -23.75
CA ALA A 429 19.81 15.81 -24.12
C ALA A 429 20.12 17.07 -23.31
N ALA A 430 20.41 16.93 -22.02
CA ALA A 430 20.92 17.99 -21.16
C ALA A 430 22.23 18.59 -21.69
N ALA A 431 23.21 17.75 -22.04
CA ALA A 431 24.51 18.20 -22.51
C ALA A 431 24.45 18.94 -23.86
N LEU A 432 23.64 18.45 -24.81
CA LEU A 432 23.40 19.11 -26.09
C LEU A 432 22.76 20.49 -25.89
N ALA A 433 21.74 20.58 -25.03
CA ALA A 433 21.07 21.84 -24.73
C ALA A 433 22.01 22.90 -24.12
N VAL A 434 22.92 22.48 -23.23
CA VAL A 434 23.96 23.37 -22.68
C VAL A 434 24.89 23.85 -23.81
N ASN A 435 25.42 22.92 -24.60
CA ASN A 435 26.34 23.23 -25.68
C ASN A 435 25.73 24.18 -26.73
N ASP A 436 24.48 23.96 -27.13
CA ASP A 436 23.81 24.78 -28.13
C ASP A 436 23.52 26.21 -27.62
N LYS A 437 23.25 26.38 -26.32
CA LYS A 437 23.11 27.71 -25.73
C LYS A 437 24.42 28.50 -25.74
N TYR A 438 25.56 27.84 -25.51
CA TYR A 438 26.87 28.50 -25.49
C TYR A 438 27.47 28.72 -26.89
N LYS A 439 27.08 27.96 -27.91
CA LYS A 439 27.47 28.19 -29.31
C LYS A 439 26.69 29.34 -29.99
N ASN A 440 25.48 29.63 -29.50
CA ASN A 440 24.61 30.70 -30.03
C ASN A 440 24.75 32.04 -29.28
N LYS A 441 25.74 32.15 -28.39
CA LYS A 441 26.23 33.40 -27.79
C LYS A 441 27.51 33.82 -28.48
#